data_AF-A0A482RJH7-F1
#
_entry.id   AF-A0A482RJH7-F1
#
_cell.length_a   1.000
_cell.length_b   1.000
_cell.length_c   1.000
_cell.angle_alpha   90.00
_cell.angle_beta   90.00
_cell.angle_gamma   90.00
#
_symmetry.space_group_name_H-M   'P 1'
#
loop_
_entity.id
_entity.type
_entity.pdbx_description
1 polymer ?
#
loop_
_entity_poly.entity_id
_entity_poly.type
_entity_poly.pdbx_seq_one_letter_code
_entity_poly.pdbx_strand_id
1 'polypeptide(L)'
;AQPCGPVALMLLPFLQRTAMNDVMTGTADPNSVFSSITLAAFADMGWYQVDMSRRVQRLKWGDQEGCSFVQGKCNAWNSRYFVRDAAVCVCLLASLPLLPPRGRAC
;
A
#
# COMPACT_ATOMS: atom_id res chain seq x y z
N ALA A 1 23.86 -1.58 19.48
CA ALA A 1 22.66 -1.76 18.65
C ALA A 1 21.54 -2.26 19.54
N GLN A 2 20.74 -1.35 20.11
CA GLN A 2 19.59 -1.75 20.92
C GLN A 2 18.41 -2.05 19.98
N PRO A 3 17.65 -3.13 20.22
CA PRO A 3 16.54 -3.52 19.36
C PRO A 3 15.47 -2.43 19.42
N CYS A 4 15.02 -1.95 18.26
CA CYS A 4 13.92 -1.02 18.17
C CYS A 4 12.66 -1.70 18.73
N GLY A 5 12.16 -1.17 19.85
CA GLY A 5 11.01 -1.69 20.59
C GLY A 5 9.65 -1.53 19.86
N PRO A 6 8.53 -1.76 20.56
CA PRO A 6 7.20 -2.04 19.99
C PRO A 6 6.53 -0.89 19.18
N VAL A 7 7.18 0.28 19.08
CA VAL A 7 6.66 1.45 18.35
C VAL A 7 6.59 1.19 16.84
N ALA A 8 7.54 0.43 16.28
CA ALA A 8 7.50 0.03 14.88
C ALA A 8 6.27 -0.86 14.56
N LEU A 9 5.91 -1.77 15.46
CA LEU A 9 4.77 -2.68 15.24
C LEU A 9 3.41 -1.96 15.35
N MET A 10 3.34 -0.83 16.04
CA MET A 10 2.08 -0.10 16.25
C MET A 10 1.62 0.69 15.02
N LEU A 11 2.57 1.15 14.18
CA LEU A 11 2.28 1.96 12.98
C LEU A 11 2.04 1.12 11.72
N LEU A 12 2.63 -0.07 11.64
CA LEU A 12 2.57 -0.93 10.45
C LEU A 12 1.12 -1.30 10.03
N PRO A 13 0.19 -1.66 10.94
CA PRO A 13 -1.19 -1.99 10.54
C PRO A 13 -1.96 -0.78 10.00
N PHE A 14 -1.73 0.40 10.57
CA PHE A 14 -2.34 1.63 10.09
C PHE A 14 -1.82 2.01 8.71
N LEU A 15 -0.48 1.97 8.54
CA LEU A 15 0.16 2.22 7.24
C LEU A 15 -0.33 1.24 6.17
N GLN A 16 -0.44 -0.05 6.50
CA GLN A 16 -0.95 -1.04 5.55
C GLN A 16 -2.35 -0.69 5.06
N ARG A 17 -3.22 -0.18 5.95
CA ARG A 17 -4.56 0.25 5.57
C ARG A 17 -4.53 1.49 4.67
N THR A 18 -3.85 2.55 5.09
CA THR A 18 -3.92 3.86 4.40
C THR A 18 -2.92 4.04 3.28
N ALA A 19 -1.92 3.17 3.17
CA ALA A 19 -0.80 3.27 2.24
C ALA A 19 -0.31 1.88 1.77
N MET A 20 -1.23 1.01 1.33
CA MET A 20 -0.99 -0.42 1.08
C MET A 20 0.23 -0.74 0.19
N ASN A 21 0.54 0.10 -0.80
CA ASN A 21 1.64 -0.13 -1.75
C ASN A 21 2.92 0.68 -1.40
N ASP A 22 3.09 1.06 -0.14
CA ASP A 22 4.32 1.69 0.35
C ASP A 22 5.38 0.64 0.69
N VAL A 23 6.64 1.04 0.89
CA VAL A 23 7.73 0.16 1.33
C VAL A 23 7.72 -0.06 2.84
N MET A 24 7.09 0.85 3.58
CA MET A 24 7.01 0.77 5.03
C MET A 24 5.74 0.05 5.53
N THR A 25 5.06 -0.71 4.67
CA THR A 25 3.96 -1.58 5.08
C THR A 25 4.44 -2.92 5.59
N GLY A 26 3.67 -3.54 6.48
CA GLY A 26 3.96 -4.88 7.01
C GLY A 26 3.82 -6.02 5.99
N THR A 27 3.40 -5.71 4.76
CA THR A 27 3.25 -6.63 3.64
C THR A 27 4.16 -6.21 2.50
N ALA A 28 4.86 -7.19 1.91
CA ALA A 28 5.77 -6.98 0.79
C ALA A 28 5.03 -7.24 -0.53
N ASP A 29 4.74 -6.17 -1.27
CA ASP A 29 4.20 -6.23 -2.62
C ASP A 29 5.30 -5.92 -3.66
N PRO A 30 5.33 -6.60 -4.82
CA PRO A 30 6.35 -6.36 -5.85
C PRO A 30 6.28 -4.96 -6.47
N ASN A 31 5.16 -4.26 -6.31
CA ASN A 31 4.96 -2.90 -6.81
C ASN A 31 5.18 -1.82 -5.74
N SER A 32 5.76 -2.17 -4.60
CA SER A 32 5.98 -1.25 -3.48
C SER A 32 6.78 0.00 -3.89
N VAL A 33 6.31 1.17 -3.47
CA VAL A 33 6.90 2.48 -3.83
C VAL A 33 7.33 3.28 -2.60
N PHE A 34 8.35 4.12 -2.75
CA PHE A 34 8.73 5.10 -1.73
C PHE A 34 7.82 6.32 -1.79
N SER A 35 6.79 6.39 -0.93
CA SER A 35 5.88 7.52 -0.90
C SER A 35 6.44 8.73 -0.12
N SER A 36 5.74 9.86 -0.20
CA SER A 36 6.04 11.04 0.61
C SER A 36 5.94 10.78 2.11
N ILE A 37 5.07 9.86 2.56
CA ILE A 37 4.89 9.53 3.98
C ILE A 37 6.15 8.87 4.53
N THR A 38 6.68 7.88 3.83
CA THR A 38 7.90 7.17 4.21
C THR A 38 9.12 8.10 4.18
N LEU A 39 9.22 8.94 3.15
CA LEU A 39 10.32 9.90 3.03
C LEU A 39 10.27 10.97 4.14
N ALA A 40 9.08 11.40 4.55
CA ALA A 40 8.90 12.27 5.70
C ALA A 40 9.31 11.59 7.01
N ALA A 41 8.91 10.33 7.19
CA ALA A 41 9.33 9.55 8.36
C ALA A 41 10.86 9.40 8.43
N PHE A 42 11.55 9.19 7.31
CA PHE A 42 13.02 9.14 7.27
C PHE A 42 13.69 10.48 7.55
N ALA A 43 13.08 11.58 7.13
CA ALA A 43 13.56 12.92 7.46
C ALA A 43 13.41 13.21 8.96
N ASP A 44 12.29 12.83 9.58
CA ASP A 44 12.01 13.02 11.01
C ASP A 44 12.96 12.19 11.90
N MET A 45 13.43 11.04 11.42
CA MET A 45 14.43 10.24 12.13
C MET A 45 15.81 10.90 12.19
N GLY A 46 16.08 11.90 11.34
CA GLY A 46 17.32 12.69 11.34
C GLY A 46 18.57 11.95 10.86
N TRP A 47 18.46 10.67 10.47
CA TRP A 47 19.57 9.86 9.98
C TRP A 47 19.76 9.94 8.46
N TYR A 48 18.72 10.38 7.74
CA TYR A 48 18.71 10.43 6.29
C TYR A 48 18.46 11.86 5.81
N GLN A 49 19.28 12.33 4.86
CA GLN A 49 18.94 13.52 4.08
C GLN A 49 18.05 13.11 2.91
N VAL A 50 16.80 13.57 2.96
CA VAL A 50 15.76 13.10 2.05
C VAL A 50 15.41 14.19 1.03
N ASP A 51 15.70 13.89 -0.23
CA ASP A 51 15.33 14.74 -1.37
C ASP A 51 13.86 14.52 -1.76
N MET A 52 12.96 15.24 -1.09
CA MET A 52 11.50 15.18 -1.33
C MET A 52 11.10 15.47 -2.78
N SER A 53 11.85 16.31 -3.49
CA SER A 53 11.47 16.74 -4.85
C SER A 53 11.81 15.75 -5.96
N ARG A 54 12.73 14.80 -5.73
CA ARG A 54 13.27 13.91 -6.78
C ARG A 54 13.12 12.42 -6.51
N ARG A 55 12.83 12.05 -5.26
CA ARG A 55 12.77 10.65 -4.83
C ARG A 55 11.36 10.19 -4.41
N VAL A 56 10.41 11.11 -4.28
CA VAL A 56 9.01 10.78 -3.97
C VAL A 56 8.36 10.11 -5.18
N GLN A 57 7.90 8.88 -4.97
CA GLN A 57 7.08 8.16 -5.93
C GLN A 57 5.60 8.41 -5.60
N ARG A 58 4.77 8.54 -6.64
CA ARG A 58 3.34 8.78 -6.44
C ARG A 58 2.65 7.50 -6.02
N LEU A 59 2.15 7.48 -4.78
CA LEU A 59 1.28 6.44 -4.27
C LEU A 59 -0.14 6.64 -4.84
N LYS A 60 -0.61 5.70 -5.66
CA LYS A 60 -1.98 5.75 -6.22
C LYS A 60 -3.06 5.38 -5.20
N TRP A 61 -2.67 4.72 -4.12
CA TRP A 61 -3.57 4.29 -3.06
C TRP A 61 -4.03 5.49 -2.22
N GLY A 62 -5.33 5.64 -2.02
CA GLY A 62 -5.91 6.75 -1.24
C GLY A 62 -5.72 8.16 -1.86
N ASP A 63 -5.27 8.26 -3.11
CA ASP A 63 -4.98 9.56 -3.73
C ASP A 63 -6.27 10.37 -3.92
N GLN A 64 -6.29 11.59 -3.35
CA GLN A 64 -7.43 12.52 -3.38
C GLN A 64 -8.73 12.04 -2.69
N GLU A 65 -8.66 11.02 -1.83
CA GLU A 65 -9.85 10.50 -1.11
C GLU A 65 -10.25 11.34 0.13
N GLY A 66 -9.38 12.26 0.58
CA GLY A 66 -9.66 13.19 1.69
C GLY A 66 -9.62 12.57 3.10
N CYS A 67 -10.00 13.36 4.12
CA CYS A 67 -9.87 12.95 5.53
C CYS A 67 -10.79 11.80 5.94
N SER A 68 -11.92 11.62 5.24
CA SER A 68 -12.88 10.53 5.47
C SER A 68 -12.25 9.15 5.23
N PHE A 69 -11.27 9.04 4.34
CA PHE A 69 -10.53 7.81 4.09
C PHE A 69 -9.75 7.34 5.32
N VAL A 70 -9.03 8.27 5.97
CA VAL A 70 -8.18 7.98 7.13
C VAL A 70 -8.99 7.78 8.41
N GLN A 71 -10.06 8.55 8.61
CA GLN A 71 -10.86 8.47 9.85
C GLN A 71 -12.00 7.44 9.75
N GLY A 72 -12.48 7.15 8.55
CA GLY A 72 -13.62 6.27 8.31
C GLY A 72 -13.28 4.78 8.39
N LYS A 73 -14.35 3.96 8.47
CA LYS A 73 -14.25 2.50 8.38
C LYS A 73 -14.00 2.08 6.93
N CYS A 74 -13.24 0.99 6.74
CA CYS A 74 -12.96 0.41 5.42
C CYS A 74 -14.23 0.08 4.62
N ASN A 75 -15.33 -0.31 5.28
CA ASN A 75 -16.60 -0.59 4.60
C ASN A 75 -17.20 0.61 3.86
N ALA A 76 -16.81 1.84 4.22
CA ALA A 76 -17.28 3.07 3.56
C ALA A 76 -16.40 3.47 2.37
N TRP A 77 -15.29 2.77 2.12
CA TRP A 77 -14.40 3.09 1.01
C TRP A 77 -14.99 2.62 -0.33
N ASN A 78 -14.55 3.28 -1.39
CA ASN A 78 -14.94 2.96 -2.76
C ASN A 78 -14.58 1.50 -3.11
N SER A 79 -15.37 0.86 -3.98
CA SER A 79 -15.12 -0.50 -4.48
C SER A 79 -13.79 -0.65 -5.23
N ARG A 80 -13.11 0.46 -5.57
CA ARG A 80 -11.77 0.45 -6.16
C ARG A 80 -10.70 -0.16 -5.25
N TYR A 81 -10.92 -0.18 -3.93
CA TYR A 81 -9.97 -0.70 -2.94
C TYR A 81 -10.25 -2.16 -2.54
N PHE A 82 -11.42 -2.71 -2.92
CA PHE A 82 -11.80 -4.08 -2.61
C PHE A 82 -12.27 -4.80 -3.85
N VAL A 83 -11.66 -5.94 -4.12
CA VAL A 83 -12.24 -6.89 -5.07
C VAL A 83 -13.39 -7.59 -4.35
N ARG A 84 -14.63 -7.13 -4.60
CA ARG A 84 -15.85 -7.78 -4.07
C ARG A 84 -16.23 -9.04 -4.84
N ASP A 85 -15.83 -9.11 -6.11
CA ASP A 85 -16.04 -10.26 -6.98
C ASP A 85 -14.72 -10.72 -7.60
N ALA A 86 -14.42 -12.01 -7.49
CA ALA A 86 -13.20 -12.65 -8.04
C ALA A 86 -13.04 -12.50 -9.57
N ALA A 87 -14.05 -11.98 -10.26
CA ALA A 87 -14.02 -11.72 -11.70
C ALA A 87 -13.03 -10.62 -12.12
N VAL A 88 -12.61 -9.73 -11.21
CA VAL A 88 -11.66 -8.64 -11.51
C VAL A 88 -10.19 -9.05 -11.31
N CYS A 89 -9.90 -10.30 -10.94
CA CYS A 89 -8.51 -10.77 -10.88
C CYS A 89 -7.92 -11.13 -12.26
N VAL A 90 -8.71 -11.13 -13.34
CA VAL A 90 -8.19 -11.44 -14.68
C VAL A 90 -8.92 -10.63 -15.75
N CYS A 91 -8.43 -9.41 -16.03
CA CYS A 91 -8.68 -8.78 -17.33
C CYS A 91 -7.50 -8.94 -18.31
N LEU A 92 -6.44 -9.68 -17.93
CA LEU A 92 -5.27 -9.90 -18.79
C LEU A 92 -5.18 -11.30 -19.41
N LEU A 93 -6.10 -12.24 -19.10
CA LEU A 93 -6.15 -13.55 -19.75
C LEU A 93 -7.45 -13.81 -20.51
N ALA A 94 -8.28 -12.79 -20.78
CA ALA A 94 -9.46 -12.98 -21.63
C ALA A 94 -9.12 -13.13 -23.13
N SER A 95 -7.84 -13.05 -23.51
CA SER A 95 -7.42 -13.16 -24.92
C SER A 95 -6.78 -14.51 -25.30
N LEU A 96 -6.56 -15.45 -24.38
CA LEU A 96 -5.98 -16.77 -24.71
C LEU A 96 -6.94 -17.91 -24.32
N PRO A 97 -7.49 -18.67 -25.29
CA PRO A 97 -8.58 -19.62 -25.07
C PRO A 97 -8.11 -21.00 -24.62
N LEU A 98 -7.03 -21.12 -23.84
CA LEU A 98 -6.49 -22.42 -23.42
C LEU A 98 -5.85 -22.35 -22.03
N LEU A 99 -6.62 -22.60 -20.95
CA LEU A 99 -6.23 -23.49 -19.84
C LEU A 99 -7.37 -23.62 -18.80
N PRO A 100 -7.54 -24.79 -18.16
CA PRO A 100 -8.65 -25.09 -17.24
C PRO A 100 -8.41 -24.51 -15.82
N PRO A 101 -9.46 -24.44 -14.97
CA PRO A 101 -9.39 -23.74 -13.69
C PRO A 101 -8.63 -24.59 -12.69
N ARG A 102 -7.41 -24.20 -12.35
CA ARG A 102 -6.76 -24.68 -11.13
C ARG A 102 -6.49 -23.51 -10.22
N GLY A 103 -6.87 -23.76 -8.96
CA GLY A 103 -7.08 -22.79 -7.89
C GLY A 103 -6.02 -21.71 -7.86
N ARG A 104 -6.49 -20.47 -7.69
CA ARG A 104 -5.63 -19.33 -7.48
C ARG A 104 -5.83 -18.90 -6.04
N ALA A 105 -4.81 -19.23 -5.24
CA ALA A 105 -4.45 -18.39 -4.12
C ALA A 105 -4.21 -16.97 -4.63
N CYS A 106 -4.58 -16.01 -3.79
CA CYS A 106 -4.20 -14.61 -3.92
C CYS A 106 -2.69 -14.45 -4.14
#